data_AF-A0A3M5C2H5-F1
#
_entry.id   AF-A0A3M5C2H5-F1
#
_cell.length_a   1.000
_cell.length_b   1.000
_cell.length_c   1.000
_cell.angle_alpha   90.00
_cell.angle_beta   90.00
_cell.angle_gamma   90.00
#
_symmetry.space_group_name_H-M   'P 1'
#
loop_
_entity.id
_entity.type
_entity.pdbx_description
1 polymer ?
#
loop_
_entity_poly.entity_id
_entity_poly.type
_entity_poly.pdbx_seq_one_letter_code
_entity_poly.pdbx_strand_id
1 'polypeptide(L)'
;LFQQNRAIAVNEDGTLGERRKHIEGLDYAAIDGIKCDESGNLWCGWGGNGDPKADMEKLDGVRVFNPQGKAIGHISLPERCANVCFGGREGNRLFMASSHSLYSVFVNTRGATFA
;
A
#
# COMPACT_ATOMS: atom_id res chain seq x y z
N LEU A 1 -6.56 1.99 -17.66
CA LEU A 1 -6.80 0.68 -17.01
C LEU A 1 -7.50 0.95 -15.69
N PHE A 2 -8.71 0.44 -15.46
CA PHE A 2 -9.32 0.50 -14.12
C PHE A 2 -8.62 -0.53 -13.23
N GLN A 3 -7.67 -0.09 -12.40
CA GLN A 3 -7.13 -0.98 -11.37
C GLN A 3 -8.23 -1.29 -10.35
N GLN A 4 -8.61 -2.57 -10.25
CA GLN A 4 -9.47 -3.05 -9.17
C GLN A 4 -8.62 -3.90 -8.23
N ASN A 5 -8.46 -3.46 -6.99
CA ASN A 5 -7.79 -4.27 -5.98
C ASN A 5 -8.82 -5.25 -5.36
N ARG A 6 -8.46 -6.53 -5.36
CA ARG A 6 -9.37 -7.61 -4.95
C ARG A 6 -8.67 -8.50 -3.94
N ALA A 7 -9.42 -8.93 -2.94
CA ALA A 7 -9.00 -9.93 -1.98
C ALA A 7 -9.65 -11.26 -2.35
N ILE A 8 -8.92 -12.36 -2.14
CA ILE A 8 -9.41 -13.72 -2.32
C ILE A 8 -9.20 -14.43 -0.98
N ALA A 9 -10.24 -15.06 -0.46
CA ALA A 9 -10.11 -15.87 0.75
C ALA A 9 -9.19 -17.07 0.48
N VAL A 10 -8.33 -17.41 1.43
CA VAL A 10 -7.58 -18.67 1.42
C VAL A 10 -8.22 -19.55 2.50
N ASN A 11 -8.77 -20.68 2.08
CA ASN A 11 -9.44 -21.62 2.97
C ASN A 11 -8.41 -22.38 3.81
N GLU A 12 -8.85 -23.06 4.87
CA GLU A 12 -7.97 -23.81 5.77
C GLU A 12 -7.20 -24.94 5.05
N ASP A 13 -7.77 -25.50 3.98
CA ASP A 13 -7.15 -26.51 3.13
C ASP A 13 -6.19 -25.93 2.06
N GLY A 14 -5.99 -24.60 2.06
CA GLY A 14 -5.14 -23.89 1.11
C GLY A 14 -5.80 -23.57 -0.23
N THR A 15 -7.07 -23.95 -0.43
CA THR A 15 -7.80 -23.60 -1.67
C THR A 15 -8.22 -22.13 -1.67
N LEU A 16 -8.50 -21.60 -2.86
CA LEU A 16 -8.98 -20.22 -3.04
C LEU A 16 -10.51 -20.18 -2.94
N GLY A 17 -11.02 -19.37 -2.02
CA GLY A 17 -12.44 -19.09 -1.84
C GLY A 17 -12.92 -17.90 -2.67
N GLU A 18 -13.96 -17.22 -2.18
CA GLU A 18 -14.58 -16.13 -2.92
C GLU A 18 -13.66 -14.92 -3.12
N ARG A 19 -13.76 -14.33 -4.32
CA ARG A 19 -13.07 -13.09 -4.69
C ARG A 19 -13.96 -11.90 -4.47
N ARG A 20 -13.53 -10.96 -3.64
CA ARG A 20 -14.23 -9.68 -3.39
C ARG A 20 -13.41 -8.49 -3.86
N LYS A 21 -14.09 -7.41 -4.23
CA LYS A 21 -13.43 -6.10 -4.28
C LYS A 21 -12.99 -5.73 -2.87
N HIS A 22 -11.78 -5.19 -2.76
CA HIS A 22 -11.19 -4.86 -1.47
C HIS A 22 -10.98 -3.37 -1.30
N ILE A 23 -10.33 -2.72 -2.26
CA ILE A 23 -10.15 -1.27 -2.29
C ILE A 23 -10.85 -0.73 -3.54
N GLU A 24 -11.66 0.30 -3.34
CA GLU A 24 -12.49 0.94 -4.36
C GLU A 24 -12.29 2.47 -4.36
N GLY A 25 -12.80 3.17 -5.37
CA GLY A 25 -12.71 4.64 -5.46
C GLY A 25 -11.31 5.17 -5.80
N LEU A 26 -10.60 4.48 -6.70
CA LEU A 26 -9.23 4.82 -7.13
C LEU A 26 -9.20 5.75 -8.36
N ASP A 27 -10.15 6.69 -8.50
CA ASP A 27 -10.47 7.35 -9.78
C ASP A 27 -9.24 7.88 -10.54
N TYR A 28 -8.30 8.52 -9.84
CA TYR A 28 -7.03 8.99 -10.41
C TYR A 28 -5.80 8.27 -9.86
N ALA A 29 -6.00 7.32 -8.94
CA ALA A 29 -4.94 6.68 -8.18
C ALA A 29 -4.59 5.29 -8.71
N ALA A 30 -3.35 4.87 -8.50
CA ALA A 30 -2.88 3.52 -8.72
C ALA A 30 -2.20 2.99 -7.45
N ILE A 31 -2.47 1.72 -7.17
CA ILE A 31 -1.77 0.94 -6.16
C ILE A 31 -0.65 0.19 -6.86
N ASP A 32 0.54 0.21 -6.26
CA ASP A 32 1.69 -0.56 -6.72
C ASP A 32 2.11 -1.58 -5.64
N GLY A 33 3.38 -1.65 -5.23
CA GLY A 33 3.84 -2.58 -4.20
C GLY A 33 3.05 -2.49 -2.89
N ILE A 34 2.77 -3.65 -2.29
CA ILE A 34 1.92 -3.79 -1.10
C ILE A 34 2.68 -4.56 -0.01
N LYS A 35 2.58 -4.10 1.24
CA LYS A 35 2.98 -4.85 2.44
C LYS A 35 1.91 -4.79 3.52
N CYS A 36 1.92 -5.78 4.40
CA CYS A 36 1.00 -5.87 5.53
C CYS A 36 1.74 -5.56 6.83
N ASP A 37 1.10 -4.86 7.75
CA ASP A 37 1.58 -4.72 9.13
C ASP A 37 0.96 -5.75 10.09
N GLU A 38 1.44 -5.81 11.32
CA GLU A 38 0.98 -6.75 12.35
C GLU A 38 -0.51 -6.59 12.73
N SER A 39 -1.14 -5.46 12.38
CA SER A 39 -2.57 -5.21 12.58
C SER A 39 -3.42 -5.56 11.36
N GLY A 40 -2.81 -6.07 10.28
CA GLY A 40 -3.50 -6.41 9.05
C GLY A 40 -3.72 -5.21 8.11
N ASN A 41 -3.14 -4.04 8.39
CA ASN A 41 -3.26 -2.90 7.49
C ASN A 41 -2.38 -3.10 6.25
N LEU A 42 -2.87 -2.68 5.10
CA LEU A 42 -2.14 -2.69 3.83
C LEU A 42 -1.45 -1.34 3.62
N TRP A 43 -0.13 -1.40 3.48
CA TRP A 43 0.75 -0.29 3.13
C TRP A 43 1.09 -0.41 1.64
N CYS A 44 0.62 0.56 0.85
CA CYS A 44 0.66 0.51 -0.59
C CYS A 44 1.50 1.66 -1.15
N GLY A 45 2.45 1.35 -2.03
CA GLY A 45 2.99 2.34 -2.97
C GLY A 45 1.83 2.97 -3.75
N TRP A 46 1.85 4.30 -3.85
CA TRP A 46 0.70 5.08 -4.29
C TRP A 46 1.14 6.25 -5.17
N GLY A 47 0.31 6.54 -6.18
CA GLY A 47 0.48 7.67 -7.09
C GLY A 47 -0.63 7.70 -8.15
N GLY A 48 -0.42 8.49 -9.19
CA GLY A 48 -1.37 8.60 -10.31
C GLY A 48 -1.47 7.33 -11.17
N ASN A 49 -2.64 7.11 -11.76
CA ASN A 49 -2.88 6.03 -12.75
C ASN A 49 -2.56 6.43 -14.20
N GLY A 50 -1.95 7.61 -14.40
CA GLY A 50 -1.64 8.19 -15.70
C GLY A 50 -2.76 9.07 -16.29
N ASP A 51 -3.89 9.23 -15.60
CA ASP A 51 -4.91 10.21 -15.99
C ASP A 51 -4.36 11.64 -15.83
N PRO A 52 -4.46 12.51 -16.85
CA PRO A 52 -3.95 13.89 -16.77
C PRO A 52 -4.66 14.77 -15.74
N LYS A 53 -5.81 14.33 -15.21
CA LYS A 53 -6.53 15.01 -14.13
C LYS A 53 -6.01 14.64 -12.73
N ALA A 54 -5.08 13.69 -12.63
CA ALA A 54 -4.50 13.29 -11.37
C ALA A 54 -3.70 14.44 -10.74
N ASP A 55 -4.04 14.80 -9.51
CA ASP A 55 -3.24 15.71 -8.69
C ASP A 55 -2.11 14.91 -8.05
N MET A 56 -0.96 14.88 -8.74
CA MET A 56 0.18 14.04 -8.34
C MET A 56 0.73 14.42 -6.96
N GLU A 57 0.72 15.71 -6.59
CA GLU A 57 1.20 16.18 -5.29
C GLU A 57 0.32 15.65 -4.14
N LYS A 58 -0.99 15.49 -4.37
CA LYS A 58 -1.91 14.90 -3.39
C LYS A 58 -1.89 13.37 -3.37
N LEU A 59 -1.44 12.75 -4.45
CA LEU A 59 -1.40 11.29 -4.55
C LEU A 59 -0.06 10.75 -4.07
N ASP A 60 1.05 11.20 -4.64
CA ASP A 60 2.33 10.53 -4.55
C ASP A 60 2.79 10.21 -3.13
N GLY A 61 3.26 8.96 -2.96
CA GLY A 61 3.79 8.45 -1.71
C GLY A 61 3.20 7.10 -1.33
N VAL A 62 2.78 6.93 -0.07
CA VAL A 62 2.27 5.65 0.45
C VAL A 62 0.89 5.83 1.03
N ARG A 63 -0.06 4.98 0.63
CA ARG A 63 -1.41 4.94 1.18
C ARG A 63 -1.57 3.74 2.10
N VAL A 64 -2.21 3.95 3.25
CA VAL A 64 -2.49 2.89 4.23
C VAL A 64 -3.98 2.59 4.26
N PHE A 65 -4.33 1.33 4.12
CA PHE A 65 -5.70 0.82 4.21
C PHE A 65 -5.84 -0.13 5.39
N ASN A 66 -6.94 -0.05 6.12
CA ASN A 66 -7.24 -1.03 7.16
C ASN A 66 -7.68 -2.38 6.55
N PRO A 67 -7.85 -3.46 7.35
CA PRO A 67 -8.27 -4.77 6.85
C PRO A 67 -9.63 -4.81 6.14
N GLN A 68 -10.42 -3.74 6.23
CA GLN A 68 -11.70 -3.58 5.52
C GLN A 68 -11.55 -2.83 4.19
N GLY A 69 -10.34 -2.39 3.83
CA GLY A 69 -10.06 -1.64 2.60
C GLY A 69 -10.34 -0.14 2.71
N LYS A 70 -10.56 0.39 3.93
CA LYS A 70 -10.76 1.82 4.17
C LYS A 70 -9.41 2.51 4.29
N ALA A 71 -9.21 3.60 3.56
CA ALA A 71 -8.01 4.43 3.72
C ALA A 71 -7.95 5.05 5.13
N ILE A 72 -6.83 4.88 5.81
CA ILE A 72 -6.59 5.37 7.18
C ILE A 72 -5.34 6.24 7.31
N GLY A 73 -4.49 6.30 6.29
CA GLY A 73 -3.27 7.10 6.33
C GLY A 73 -2.69 7.37 4.95
N HIS A 74 -1.86 8.41 4.88
CA HIS A 74 -1.10 8.79 3.69
C HIS A 74 0.23 9.41 4.12
N ILE A 75 1.33 8.94 3.52
CA ILE A 75 2.66 9.55 3.63
C ILE A 75 2.94 10.20 2.28
N SER A 76 2.94 11.52 2.24
CA SER A 76 3.25 12.28 1.02
C SER A 76 4.74 12.16 0.69
N LEU A 77 5.05 11.89 -0.57
CA LEU A 77 6.39 11.96 -1.14
C LEU A 77 6.38 12.90 -2.35
N PRO A 78 7.53 13.50 -2.71
CA PRO A 78 7.60 14.39 -3.87
C PRO A 78 7.55 13.65 -5.22
N GLU A 79 7.35 12.33 -5.21
CA GLU A 79 7.33 11.46 -6.38
C GLU A 79 6.62 10.14 -6.07
N ARG A 80 6.08 9.50 -7.12
CA ARG A 80 5.39 8.21 -7.03
C ARG A 80 6.25 7.14 -6.34
N CYS A 81 5.66 6.46 -5.36
CA CYS A 81 6.26 5.30 -4.70
C CYS A 81 5.83 4.02 -5.39
N ALA A 82 6.78 3.25 -5.91
CA ALA A 82 6.50 1.99 -6.59
C ALA A 82 6.46 0.81 -5.61
N ASN A 83 7.23 0.84 -4.52
CA ASN A 83 7.27 -0.28 -3.59
C ASN A 83 7.61 0.14 -2.16
N VAL A 84 7.19 -0.67 -1.19
CA VAL A 84 7.46 -0.47 0.23
C VAL A 84 7.92 -1.75 0.90
N CYS A 85 8.74 -1.63 1.94
CA CYS A 85 9.04 -2.75 2.84
C CYS A 85 9.29 -2.29 4.28
N PHE A 86 8.87 -3.11 5.22
CA PHE A 86 9.26 -2.96 6.63
C PHE A 86 10.65 -3.55 6.84
N GLY A 87 11.44 -2.90 7.69
CA GLY A 87 12.74 -3.38 8.10
C GLY A 87 13.29 -2.58 9.28
N GLY A 88 14.62 -2.52 9.38
CA GLY A 88 15.30 -2.01 10.56
C GLY A 88 15.27 -3.01 11.72
N ARG A 89 16.08 -2.74 12.75
CA ARG A 89 16.29 -3.65 13.89
C ARG A 89 15.02 -3.99 14.65
N GLU A 90 14.06 -3.07 14.66
CA GLU A 90 12.78 -3.19 15.38
C GLU A 90 11.59 -3.50 14.45
N GLY A 91 11.85 -3.74 13.16
CA GLY A 91 10.79 -4.03 12.17
C GLY A 91 9.88 -2.86 11.81
N ASN A 92 10.17 -1.68 12.35
CA ASN A 92 9.30 -0.50 12.33
C ASN A 92 9.84 0.64 11.46
N ARG A 93 10.87 0.38 10.64
CA ARG A 93 11.30 1.33 9.61
C ARG A 93 10.65 0.95 8.29
N LEU A 94 9.83 1.84 7.75
CA LEU A 94 9.27 1.71 6.42
C LEU A 94 10.26 2.28 5.40
N PHE A 95 10.73 1.45 4.48
CA PHE A 95 11.48 1.88 3.30
C PHE A 95 10.53 2.03 2.12
N MET A 96 10.74 3.06 1.31
CA MET A 96 9.86 3.47 0.21
C MET A 96 10.69 3.70 -1.04
N ALA A 97 10.66 2.74 -1.96
CA ALA A 97 11.33 2.83 -3.25
C ALA A 97 10.44 3.66 -4.20
N SER A 98 10.88 4.88 -4.45
CA SER A 98 10.21 5.83 -5.33
C SER A 98 10.99 6.01 -6.62
N SER A 99 10.44 6.77 -7.56
CA SER A 99 10.96 6.85 -8.94
C SER A 99 12.49 7.06 -9.01
N HIS A 100 13.02 8.06 -8.30
CA HIS A 100 14.45 8.42 -8.35
C HIS A 100 15.15 8.34 -6.99
N SER A 101 14.41 8.03 -5.92
CA SER A 101 14.93 8.07 -4.55
C SER A 101 14.42 6.92 -3.68
N LEU A 102 15.18 6.64 -2.62
CA LEU A 102 14.75 5.78 -1.52
C LEU A 102 14.49 6.64 -0.29
N TYR A 103 13.26 6.61 0.22
CA TYR A 103 12.90 7.28 1.47
C TYR A 103 12.77 6.26 2.60
N SER A 104 12.91 6.71 3.84
CA SER A 104 12.56 5.88 5.00
C SER A 104 12.02 6.70 6.15
N VAL A 105 11.10 6.12 6.91
CA VAL A 105 10.55 6.71 8.13
C VAL A 105 10.31 5.63 9.17
N PHE A 106 10.42 5.98 10.44
CA PHE A 106 9.98 5.12 11.53
C PHE A 106 8.48 5.25 11.73
N VAL A 107 7.80 4.13 11.92
CA VAL A 107 6.36 4.05 12.17
C VAL A 107 6.07 3.31 13.47
N ASN A 108 4.86 3.48 14.01
CA ASN A 108 4.44 2.86 15.27
C ASN A 108 3.75 1.49 15.05
N THR A 109 4.24 0.73 14.08
CA THR A 109 3.79 -0.63 13.76
C THR A 109 4.97 -1.40 13.18
N ARG A 110 4.82 -2.71 13.00
CA ARG A 110 5.84 -3.59 12.42
C ARG A 110 5.28 -4.36 11.24
N GLY A 111 6.16 -4.84 10.38
CA GLY A 111 5.77 -5.72 9.28
C GLY A 111 5.15 -7.02 9.81
N ALA A 112 4.12 -7.54 9.13
CA ALA A 112 3.37 -8.73 9.56
C ALA A 112 4.21 -10.00 9.74
N THR A 113 5.38 -10.06 9.11
CA THR A 113 6.33 -11.19 9.18
C THR A 113 7.53 -10.89 10.08
N PHE A 114 7.50 -9.78 10.83
CA PHE A 114 8.56 -9.44 11.77
C PHE A 114 8.39 -10.29 13.03
N ALA A 115 9.46 -10.95 13.45
CA ALA A 115 9.51 -11.85 14.60
C ALA A 115 10.07 -11.15 15.85
#